data_AF-A0A526YPK2-F1
#
_entry.id   AF-A0A526YPK2-F1
#
_cell.length_a   1.000
_cell.length_b   1.000
_cell.length_c   1.000
_cell.angle_alpha   90.00
_cell.angle_beta   90.00
_cell.angle_gamma   90.00
#
_symmetry.space_group_name_H-M   'P 1'
#
loop_
_entity.id
_entity.type
_entity.pdbx_description
1 polymer ?
#
loop_
_entity_poly.entity_id
_entity_poly.type
_entity_poly.pdbx_seq_one_letter_code
_entity_poly.pdbx_strand_id
1 'polypeptide(L)'
;AGSDRSTLELPATDDSPEGRLRRVAQVMGADFPANAIAIDATRDGVHLAGHVSIPSFSRANALQQYAYVNGRPVRDKLIAGAIRGAFADVLSRDRHAVTVLFLTLDPAIVDVNVHPAKADVRFRDPGLVRGLIVGAIREALANAGIRAATSGAAGMMAAFRPGAASYAHPGPANGHRSHEAAYRASGFAGFDPARSPQRPLDA
;
A
#
# COMPACT_ATOMS: atom_id res chain seq x y z
N ALA A 1 -23.57 22.40 4.03
CA ALA A 1 -22.88 21.11 3.81
C ALA A 1 -21.94 21.30 2.63
N GLY A 2 -20.63 21.01 2.77
CA GLY A 2 -19.63 21.34 1.74
C GLY A 2 -19.78 20.51 0.47
N SER A 3 -19.46 21.11 -0.67
CA SER A 3 -19.53 20.59 -2.06
C SER A 3 -18.66 19.35 -2.34
N ASP A 4 -17.86 18.92 -1.36
CA ASP A 4 -16.74 17.99 -1.61
C ASP A 4 -17.03 16.57 -1.09
N ARG A 5 -18.28 16.27 -0.73
CA ARG A 5 -18.69 14.92 -0.30
C ARG A 5 -19.46 14.24 -1.42
N SER A 6 -18.81 13.33 -2.12
CA SER A 6 -19.51 12.37 -2.98
C SER A 6 -20.20 11.31 -2.11
N THR A 7 -21.42 10.94 -2.48
CA THR A 7 -22.12 9.81 -1.85
C THR A 7 -21.41 8.52 -2.25
N LEU A 8 -20.88 7.79 -1.29
CA LEU A 8 -20.29 6.47 -1.51
C LEU A 8 -21.40 5.43 -1.51
N GLU A 9 -21.91 5.06 -2.68
CA GLU A 9 -22.86 3.96 -2.84
C GLU A 9 -22.12 2.64 -3.02
N LEU A 10 -22.26 1.74 -2.05
CA LEU A 10 -21.63 0.43 -2.07
C LEU A 10 -22.69 -0.67 -2.16
N PRO A 11 -22.72 -1.47 -3.24
CA PRO A 11 -23.64 -2.59 -3.37
C PRO A 11 -23.60 -3.52 -2.16
N ALA A 12 -24.75 -4.09 -1.79
CA ALA A 12 -24.83 -5.09 -0.75
C ALA A 12 -23.95 -6.31 -1.09
N THR A 13 -23.40 -6.91 -0.04
CA THR A 13 -22.56 -8.10 -0.11
C THR A 13 -23.10 -9.07 0.93
N ASP A 14 -23.13 -10.37 0.62
CA ASP A 14 -23.46 -11.39 1.61
C ASP A 14 -22.33 -11.54 2.67
N ASP A 15 -22.63 -12.29 3.72
CA ASP A 15 -21.71 -12.53 4.84
C ASP A 15 -20.76 -13.73 4.61
N SER A 16 -20.69 -14.31 3.41
CA SER A 16 -19.70 -15.34 3.10
C SER A 16 -18.27 -14.75 3.13
N PRO A 17 -17.22 -15.58 3.26
CA PRO A 17 -15.83 -15.13 3.11
C PRO A 17 -15.61 -14.34 1.79
N GLU A 18 -16.20 -14.80 0.69
CA GLU A 18 -16.13 -14.18 -0.62
C GLU A 18 -16.90 -12.85 -0.65
N GLY A 19 -18.08 -12.81 -0.02
CA GLY A 19 -18.88 -11.60 0.17
C GLY A 19 -18.12 -10.53 0.94
N ARG A 20 -17.46 -10.90 2.04
CA ARG A 20 -16.60 -10.00 2.81
C ARG A 20 -15.40 -9.51 2.00
N LEU A 21 -14.75 -10.37 1.21
CA LEU A 21 -13.66 -9.94 0.33
C LEU A 21 -14.15 -8.97 -0.76
N ARG A 22 -15.36 -9.16 -1.31
CA ARG A 22 -16.00 -8.18 -2.21
C ARG A 22 -16.24 -6.84 -1.54
N ARG A 23 -16.71 -6.83 -0.29
CA ARG A 23 -16.85 -5.61 0.51
C ARG A 23 -15.51 -4.89 0.69
N VAL A 24 -14.46 -5.66 0.99
CA VAL A 24 -13.10 -5.12 1.09
C VAL A 24 -12.65 -4.52 -0.24
N ALA A 25 -12.89 -5.20 -1.37
CA ALA A 25 -12.55 -4.69 -2.70
C ALA A 25 -13.22 -3.33 -3.03
N GLN A 26 -14.46 -3.14 -2.60
CA GLN A 26 -15.18 -1.87 -2.77
C GLN A 26 -14.49 -0.69 -2.06
N VAL A 27 -13.75 -0.95 -0.97
CA VAL A 27 -13.04 0.08 -0.18
C VAL A 27 -11.57 0.20 -0.62
N MET A 28 -10.91 -0.94 -0.85
CA MET A 28 -9.46 -1.01 -1.11
C MET A 28 -9.10 -0.83 -2.58
N GLY A 29 -10.08 -1.00 -3.48
CA GLY A 29 -9.92 -1.06 -4.93
C GLY A 29 -9.99 -2.49 -5.46
N ALA A 30 -10.44 -2.60 -6.72
CA ALA A 30 -10.69 -3.89 -7.38
C ALA A 30 -9.44 -4.78 -7.53
N ASP A 31 -8.25 -4.18 -7.54
CA ASP A 31 -6.99 -4.92 -7.64
C ASP A 31 -6.61 -5.65 -6.33
N PHE A 32 -7.14 -5.23 -5.19
CA PHE A 32 -6.68 -5.74 -3.89
C PHE A 32 -6.88 -7.27 -3.74
N PRO A 33 -8.07 -7.86 -4.02
CA PRO A 33 -8.26 -9.30 -3.90
C PRO A 33 -7.27 -10.15 -4.69
N ALA A 34 -6.89 -9.71 -5.90
CA ALA A 34 -5.94 -10.44 -6.75
C ALA A 34 -4.49 -10.34 -6.25
N ASN A 35 -4.20 -9.36 -5.40
CA ASN A 35 -2.88 -9.05 -4.84
C ASN A 35 -2.81 -9.27 -3.32
N ALA A 36 -3.78 -9.98 -2.75
CA ALA A 36 -3.86 -10.24 -1.32
C ALA A 36 -3.70 -11.72 -0.99
N ILE A 37 -3.18 -11.99 0.20
CA ILE A 37 -3.05 -13.30 0.82
C ILE A 37 -3.99 -13.31 2.03
N ALA A 38 -4.79 -14.35 2.15
CA ALA A 38 -5.64 -14.56 3.31
C ALA A 38 -4.80 -14.91 4.54
N ILE A 39 -5.19 -14.36 5.68
CA ILE A 39 -4.64 -14.65 7.00
C ILE A 39 -5.74 -15.30 7.82
N ASP A 40 -5.42 -16.43 8.45
CA ASP A 40 -6.24 -17.08 9.45
C ASP A 40 -5.31 -17.82 10.42
N ALA A 41 -5.18 -17.31 11.64
CA ALA A 41 -4.28 -17.86 12.65
C ALA A 41 -4.84 -17.63 14.04
N THR A 42 -4.72 -18.64 14.91
CA THR A 42 -5.14 -18.57 16.31
C THR A 42 -3.99 -18.96 17.22
N ARG A 43 -3.80 -18.20 18.30
CA ARG A 43 -2.83 -18.52 19.35
C ARG A 43 -3.32 -18.01 20.70
N ASP A 44 -3.30 -18.88 21.71
CA ASP A 44 -3.60 -18.55 23.11
C ASP A 44 -4.91 -17.73 23.28
N GLY A 45 -5.95 -18.12 22.55
CA GLY A 45 -7.27 -17.46 22.60
C GLY A 45 -7.39 -16.15 21.81
N VAL A 46 -6.35 -15.76 21.07
CA VAL A 46 -6.35 -14.63 20.14
C VAL A 46 -6.43 -15.15 18.71
N HIS A 47 -7.46 -14.73 17.97
CA HIS A 47 -7.66 -15.05 16.56
C HIS A 47 -7.32 -13.84 15.69
N LEU A 48 -6.53 -14.06 14.65
CA LEU A 48 -6.18 -13.09 13.63
C LEU A 48 -6.70 -13.60 12.28
N ALA A 49 -7.62 -12.85 11.69
CA ALA A 49 -8.15 -13.10 10.36
C ALA A 49 -7.97 -11.89 9.44
N GLY A 50 -8.06 -12.10 8.13
CA GLY A 50 -8.16 -11.01 7.17
C GLY A 50 -7.26 -11.20 5.96
N HIS A 51 -6.74 -10.10 5.42
CA HIS A 51 -5.97 -10.10 4.19
C HIS A 51 -4.80 -9.13 4.26
N VAL A 52 -3.66 -9.54 3.69
CA VAL A 52 -2.48 -8.69 3.53
C VAL A 52 -1.99 -8.72 2.09
N SER A 53 -1.45 -7.62 1.60
CA SER A 53 -0.91 -7.57 0.24
C SER A 53 0.36 -8.39 0.07
N ILE A 54 0.57 -8.93 -1.13
CA ILE A 54 1.90 -9.37 -1.58
C ILE A 54 2.89 -8.19 -1.61
N PRO A 55 4.21 -8.41 -1.45
CA PRO A 55 5.19 -7.32 -1.36
C PRO A 55 5.22 -6.39 -2.57
N SER A 56 4.97 -6.92 -3.77
CA SER A 56 4.90 -6.15 -5.02
C SER A 56 3.67 -5.23 -5.09
N PHE A 57 2.65 -5.44 -4.25
CA PHE A 57 1.48 -4.59 -4.13
C PHE A 57 1.54 -3.75 -2.85
N SER A 58 2.39 -2.72 -2.86
CA SER A 58 2.59 -1.84 -1.70
C SER A 58 2.25 -0.39 -2.01
N ARG A 59 2.12 0.45 -0.97
CA ARG A 59 1.85 1.88 -1.06
C ARG A 59 3.00 2.71 -0.53
N ALA A 60 3.00 4.00 -0.87
CA ALA A 60 3.96 5.00 -0.37
C ALA A 60 3.63 5.49 1.06
N ASN A 61 2.45 5.16 1.58
CA ASN A 61 2.04 5.52 2.94
C ASN A 61 1.20 4.39 3.56
N ALA A 62 0.99 4.47 4.87
CA ALA A 62 0.25 3.48 5.65
C ALA A 62 -1.27 3.71 5.72
N LEU A 63 -1.85 4.59 4.87
CA LEU A 63 -3.28 4.94 4.97
C LEU A 63 -4.22 3.76 4.69
N GLN A 64 -3.76 2.79 3.91
CA GLN A 64 -4.49 1.56 3.58
C GLN A 64 -4.10 0.37 4.49
N GLN A 65 -3.72 0.66 5.73
CA GLN A 65 -3.53 -0.35 6.78
C GLN A 65 -4.70 -0.26 7.75
N TYR A 66 -5.67 -1.14 7.56
CA TYR A 66 -6.83 -1.27 8.44
C TYR A 66 -6.62 -2.43 9.40
N ALA A 67 -6.89 -2.16 10.67
CA ALA A 67 -6.91 -3.15 11.73
C ALA A 67 -8.15 -2.94 12.58
N TYR A 68 -8.76 -4.04 12.99
CA TYR A 68 -9.94 -4.08 13.82
C TYR A 68 -9.69 -4.98 15.02
N VAL A 69 -10.16 -4.57 16.19
CA VAL A 69 -10.11 -5.39 17.42
C VAL A 69 -11.53 -5.52 17.93
N ASN A 70 -12.05 -6.74 17.99
CA ASN A 70 -13.43 -7.04 18.36
C ASN A 70 -14.45 -6.15 17.60
N GLY A 71 -14.23 -6.00 16.29
CA GLY A 71 -15.09 -5.20 15.40
C GLY A 71 -14.85 -3.69 15.41
N ARG A 72 -14.04 -3.15 16.33
CA ARG A 72 -13.74 -1.71 16.38
C ARG A 72 -12.49 -1.38 15.55
N PRO A 73 -12.53 -0.35 14.68
CA PRO A 73 -11.34 0.11 13.97
C PRO A 73 -10.32 0.71 14.96
N VAL A 74 -9.05 0.31 14.82
CA VAL A 74 -7.96 0.73 15.71
C VAL A 74 -6.79 1.30 14.91
N ARG A 75 -6.07 2.24 15.52
CA ARG A 75 -4.85 2.85 14.95
C ARG A 75 -3.69 2.73 15.93
N ASP A 76 -3.51 1.51 16.44
CA ASP A 76 -2.55 1.21 17.48
C ASP A 76 -1.12 1.05 16.94
N LYS A 77 -0.14 1.58 17.68
CA LYS A 77 1.29 1.57 17.30
C LYS A 77 1.90 0.18 17.34
N LEU A 78 1.44 -0.70 18.23
CA LEU A 78 1.94 -2.06 18.33
C LEU A 78 1.53 -2.87 17.10
N ILE A 79 0.27 -2.77 16.68
CA ILE A 79 -0.21 -3.45 15.46
C ILE A 79 0.56 -2.93 14.24
N ALA A 80 0.67 -1.60 14.08
CA ALA A 80 1.44 -1.00 12.98
C ALA A 80 2.92 -1.44 12.99
N GLY A 81 3.51 -1.54 14.18
CA GLY A 81 4.87 -2.04 14.38
C GLY A 81 5.02 -3.53 14.06
N ALA A 82 4.01 -4.34 14.36
CA ALA A 82 4.00 -5.77 14.04
C ALA A 82 3.90 -6.01 12.53
N ILE A 83 2.99 -5.30 11.84
CA ILE A 83 2.88 -5.35 10.37
C ILE A 83 4.21 -4.95 9.73
N ARG A 84 4.82 -3.85 10.17
CA ARG A 84 6.13 -3.42 9.66
C ARG A 84 7.21 -4.49 9.87
N GLY A 85 7.26 -5.10 11.06
CA GLY A 85 8.21 -6.17 11.37
C GLY A 85 8.00 -7.45 10.57
N ALA A 86 6.76 -7.76 10.19
CA ALA A 86 6.42 -8.91 9.35
C ALA A 86 6.93 -8.75 7.91
N PHE A 87 6.91 -7.53 7.39
CA PHE A 87 7.32 -7.21 6.02
C PHE A 87 8.74 -6.67 5.88
N ALA A 88 9.50 -6.53 6.98
CA ALA A 88 10.79 -5.85 7.00
C ALA A 88 11.81 -6.41 5.99
N ASP A 89 11.76 -7.72 5.74
CA ASP A 89 12.72 -8.41 4.86
C ASP A 89 12.30 -8.39 3.38
N VAL A 90 11.05 -8.02 3.09
CA VAL A 90 10.44 -8.15 1.75
C VAL A 90 9.96 -6.82 1.16
N LEU A 91 9.82 -5.77 1.97
CA LEU A 91 9.46 -4.43 1.52
C LEU A 91 10.66 -3.49 1.55
N SER A 92 10.76 -2.64 0.52
CA SER A 92 11.73 -1.54 0.52
C SER A 92 11.45 -0.54 1.65
N ARG A 93 12.50 0.16 2.08
CA ARG A 93 12.40 1.32 2.97
C ARG A 93 11.40 2.31 2.35
N ASP A 94 10.42 2.78 3.13
CA ASP A 94 9.33 3.68 2.73
C ASP A 94 8.18 3.05 1.92
N ARG A 95 8.11 1.71 1.85
CA ARG A 95 6.94 1.00 1.31
C ARG A 95 6.12 0.37 2.43
N HIS A 96 4.81 0.39 2.22
CA HIS A 96 3.82 -0.09 3.17
C HIS A 96 2.95 -1.17 2.54
N ALA A 97 2.82 -2.31 3.21
CA ALA A 97 1.81 -3.31 2.86
C ALA A 97 0.41 -2.72 3.00
N VAL A 98 -0.51 -3.19 2.16
CA VAL A 98 -1.94 -2.95 2.27
C VAL A 98 -2.53 -4.05 3.14
N THR A 99 -3.28 -3.70 4.18
CA THR A 99 -3.78 -4.69 5.14
C THR A 99 -5.23 -4.42 5.53
N VAL A 100 -5.97 -5.51 5.76
CA VAL A 100 -7.26 -5.50 6.45
C VAL A 100 -7.25 -6.67 7.43
N LEU A 101 -6.97 -6.37 8.70
CA LEU A 101 -6.80 -7.39 9.75
C LEU A 101 -7.90 -7.27 10.80
N PHE A 102 -8.42 -8.41 11.22
CA PHE A 102 -9.42 -8.54 12.27
C PHE A 102 -8.83 -9.38 13.39
N LEU A 103 -8.71 -8.77 14.58
CA LEU A 103 -8.28 -9.43 15.79
C LEU A 103 -9.51 -9.69 16.67
N THR A 104 -9.72 -10.94 17.03
CA THR A 104 -10.79 -11.37 17.93
C THR A 104 -10.17 -12.04 19.15
N LEU A 105 -10.53 -11.55 20.34
CA LEU A 105 -9.98 -12.03 21.61
C LEU A 105 -10.94 -11.68 22.75
N ASP A 106 -10.79 -12.36 23.88
CA ASP A 106 -11.60 -12.11 25.08
C ASP A 106 -11.54 -10.62 25.49
N PRO A 107 -12.69 -9.92 25.58
CA PRO A 107 -12.75 -8.54 26.04
C PRO A 107 -12.08 -8.30 27.40
N ALA A 108 -11.98 -9.30 28.28
CA ALA A 108 -11.32 -9.18 29.57
C ALA A 108 -9.78 -9.03 29.47
N ILE A 109 -9.19 -9.38 28.34
CA ILE A 109 -7.74 -9.29 28.11
C ILE A 109 -7.35 -8.12 27.19
N VAL A 110 -8.31 -7.26 26.84
CA VAL A 110 -8.09 -6.08 26.00
C VAL A 110 -8.85 -4.86 26.50
N ASP A 111 -8.13 -3.79 26.77
CA ASP A 111 -8.73 -2.50 27.12
C ASP A 111 -8.71 -1.57 25.91
N VAL A 112 -9.90 -1.26 25.41
CA VAL A 112 -10.13 -0.45 24.20
C VAL A 112 -10.45 1.01 24.57
N ASN A 113 -10.57 1.33 25.87
CA ASN A 113 -11.07 2.60 26.41
C ASN A 113 -9.97 3.59 26.86
N VAL A 114 -8.72 3.38 26.45
CA VAL A 114 -7.58 4.10 27.02
C VAL A 114 -7.48 5.59 26.64
N HIS A 115 -8.22 6.07 25.63
CA HIS A 115 -8.23 7.50 25.29
C HIS A 115 -9.56 7.99 24.71
N PRO A 116 -10.10 9.14 25.17
CA PRO A 116 -11.37 9.69 24.67
C PRO A 116 -11.33 10.18 23.22
N ALA A 117 -10.16 10.24 22.59
CA ALA A 117 -9.95 10.99 21.35
C ALA A 117 -9.56 10.16 20.12
N LYS A 118 -9.34 8.82 20.22
CA LYS A 118 -9.40 7.79 19.14
C LYS A 118 -8.58 6.52 19.46
N ALA A 119 -9.17 5.36 19.12
CA ALA A 119 -8.55 4.19 18.48
C ALA A 119 -7.25 3.53 19.01
N ASP A 120 -6.79 3.81 20.22
CA ASP A 120 -5.69 3.08 20.87
C ASP A 120 -6.22 1.87 21.67
N VAL A 121 -5.41 0.81 21.76
CA VAL A 121 -5.77 -0.45 22.45
C VAL A 121 -4.64 -0.88 23.36
N ARG A 122 -4.98 -1.30 24.58
CA ARG A 122 -4.04 -1.91 25.51
C ARG A 122 -4.34 -3.40 25.65
N PHE A 123 -3.45 -4.22 25.09
CA PHE A 123 -3.48 -5.66 25.27
C PHE A 123 -2.88 -6.04 26.62
N ARG A 124 -3.46 -7.04 27.29
CA ARG A 124 -2.88 -7.63 28.50
C ARG A 124 -1.52 -8.26 28.21
N ASP A 125 -1.40 -8.95 27.08
CA ASP A 125 -0.14 -9.46 26.55
C ASP A 125 0.15 -8.87 25.15
N PRO A 126 0.88 -7.74 25.09
CA PRO A 126 1.32 -7.12 23.85
C PRO A 126 2.25 -8.03 23.01
N GLY A 127 3.05 -8.87 23.67
CA GLY A 127 4.02 -9.75 23.03
C GLY A 127 3.35 -10.86 22.23
N LEU A 128 2.31 -11.48 22.82
CA LEU A 128 1.47 -12.48 22.17
C LEU A 128 0.86 -11.93 20.87
N VAL A 129 0.21 -10.76 20.94
CA VAL A 129 -0.46 -10.14 19.77
C VAL A 129 0.55 -9.80 18.69
N ARG A 130 1.68 -9.18 19.05
CA ARG A 130 2.75 -8.88 18.09
C ARG A 130 3.29 -10.16 17.45
N GLY A 131 3.56 -11.18 18.25
CA GLY A 131 4.09 -12.46 17.78
C GLY A 131 3.14 -13.17 16.83
N LEU A 132 1.84 -13.19 17.13
CA LEU A 132 0.80 -13.74 16.28
C LEU A 132 0.76 -13.03 14.92
N ILE A 133 0.71 -11.69 14.90
CA ILE A 133 0.67 -10.91 13.65
C ILE A 133 1.92 -11.14 12.81
N VAL A 134 3.11 -11.06 13.42
CA VAL A 134 4.38 -11.25 12.70
C VAL A 134 4.49 -12.68 12.16
N GLY A 135 4.20 -13.68 12.99
CA GLY A 135 4.27 -15.08 12.61
C GLY A 135 3.31 -15.43 11.48
N ALA A 136 2.02 -15.10 11.64
CA ALA A 136 0.99 -15.43 10.65
C ALA A 136 1.26 -14.79 9.29
N ILE A 137 1.70 -13.52 9.26
CA ILE A 137 2.02 -12.85 7.99
C ILE A 137 3.28 -13.46 7.35
N ARG A 138 4.33 -13.74 8.13
CA ARG A 138 5.56 -14.35 7.60
C ARG A 138 5.29 -15.75 7.04
N GLU A 139 4.50 -16.55 7.75
CA GLU A 139 4.07 -17.88 7.30
C GLU A 139 3.25 -17.78 6.01
N ALA A 140 2.26 -16.89 5.96
CA ALA A 140 1.44 -16.68 4.76
C ALA A 140 2.26 -16.21 3.55
N LEU A 141 3.23 -15.32 3.75
CA LEU A 141 4.16 -14.87 2.71
C LEU A 141 5.06 -16.01 2.22
N ALA A 142 5.58 -16.84 3.14
CA ALA A 142 6.39 -17.99 2.78
C ALA A 142 5.59 -19.01 1.95
N ASN A 143 4.34 -19.27 2.33
CA ASN A 143 3.46 -20.19 1.61
C ASN A 143 3.01 -19.66 0.24
N ALA A 144 2.86 -18.35 0.10
CA ALA A 144 2.44 -17.72 -1.15
C ALA A 144 3.54 -17.65 -2.22
N GLY A 145 4.81 -17.73 -1.83
CA GLY A 145 5.96 -17.61 -2.73
C GLY A 145 6.14 -16.23 -3.38
N ILE A 146 7.01 -16.14 -4.39
CA ILE A 146 7.26 -14.89 -5.13
C ILE A 146 6.09 -14.66 -6.10
N ARG A 147 5.24 -13.69 -5.80
CA ARG A 147 4.13 -13.25 -6.67
C ARG A 147 4.35 -11.82 -7.12
N ALA A 148 4.21 -11.57 -8.43
CA ALA A 148 4.22 -10.23 -8.99
C ALA A 148 2.81 -9.61 -8.91
N ALA A 149 2.75 -8.27 -8.78
CA ALA A 149 1.47 -7.58 -8.72
C ALA A 149 0.80 -7.52 -10.10
N THR A 150 -0.52 -7.73 -10.13
CA THR A 150 -1.28 -7.79 -11.39
C THR A 150 -1.28 -6.45 -12.14
N SER A 151 -1.33 -5.33 -11.42
CA SER A 151 -1.29 -3.99 -12.01
C SER A 151 0.05 -3.67 -12.69
N GLY A 152 1.17 -4.11 -12.09
CA GLY A 152 2.50 -3.99 -12.68
C GLY A 152 2.65 -4.85 -13.94
N ALA A 153 2.19 -6.09 -13.89
CA ALA A 153 2.22 -7.00 -15.05
C ALA A 153 1.38 -6.48 -16.23
N ALA A 154 0.18 -5.95 -15.95
CA ALA A 154 -0.68 -5.35 -16.98
C ALA A 154 -0.04 -4.10 -17.61
N GLY A 155 0.57 -3.23 -16.80
CA GLY A 155 1.29 -2.05 -17.29
C GLY A 155 2.48 -2.40 -18.20
N MET A 156 3.25 -3.43 -17.84
CA MET A 156 4.34 -3.93 -18.69
C MET A 156 3.82 -4.51 -20.01
N MET A 157 2.78 -5.36 -19.99
CA MET A 157 2.19 -5.91 -21.22
C MET A 157 1.60 -4.83 -22.13
N ALA A 158 1.04 -3.76 -21.57
CA ALA A 158 0.57 -2.62 -22.33
C ALA A 158 1.72 -1.86 -23.02
N ALA A 159 2.88 -1.74 -22.35
CA ALA A 159 4.07 -1.08 -22.90
C ALA A 159 4.76 -1.86 -24.04
N PHE A 160 4.62 -3.19 -24.07
CA PHE A 160 5.18 -4.04 -25.14
C PHE A 160 4.30 -4.16 -26.39
N ARG A 161 3.17 -3.44 -26.48
CA ARG A 161 2.35 -3.43 -27.71
C ARG A 161 3.02 -2.58 -28.80
N PRO A 162 3.38 -3.15 -29.97
CA PRO A 162 3.92 -2.36 -31.07
C PRO A 162 2.88 -1.34 -31.54
N GLY A 163 3.23 -0.04 -31.46
CA GLY A 163 2.34 1.07 -31.83
C GLY A 163 1.73 1.86 -30.66
N ALA A 164 2.07 1.56 -29.40
CA ALA A 164 1.67 2.40 -28.28
C ALA A 164 2.40 3.77 -28.33
N ALA A 165 1.62 4.83 -28.57
CA ALA A 165 2.09 6.20 -28.70
C ALA A 165 2.97 6.60 -27.51
N SER A 166 4.04 7.34 -27.83
CA SER A 166 4.83 8.09 -26.85
C SER A 166 3.89 8.86 -25.93
N TYR A 167 3.87 8.51 -24.64
CA TYR A 167 3.17 9.32 -23.64
C TYR A 167 3.80 10.71 -23.66
N ALA A 168 3.10 11.68 -24.24
CA ALA A 168 3.33 13.08 -23.95
C ALA A 168 3.00 13.28 -22.46
N HIS A 169 4.02 13.41 -21.63
CA HIS A 169 3.85 13.86 -20.25
C HIS A 169 3.09 15.21 -20.28
N PRO A 170 1.91 15.32 -19.65
CA PRO A 170 1.40 16.64 -19.32
C PRO A 170 2.30 17.16 -18.20
N GLY A 171 3.17 18.12 -18.54
CA GLY A 171 3.95 18.85 -17.54
C GLY A 171 3.02 19.49 -16.50
N PRO A 172 3.48 19.70 -15.26
CA PRO A 172 2.63 20.25 -14.21
C PRO A 172 2.23 21.68 -14.59
N ALA A 173 0.92 21.92 -14.69
CA ALA A 173 0.35 23.25 -14.81
C ALA A 173 0.47 23.98 -13.47
N ASN A 174 1.65 24.53 -13.18
CA ASN A 174 1.83 25.55 -12.15
C ASN A 174 1.65 26.93 -12.80
N GLY A 175 0.50 27.54 -12.54
CA GLY A 175 0.24 28.92 -12.88
C GLY A 175 1.01 29.87 -11.98
N HIS A 176 2.05 30.52 -12.50
CA HIS A 176 2.54 31.80 -12.01
C HIS A 176 3.10 32.66 -13.15
N ARG A 177 2.44 33.82 -13.34
CA ARG A 177 2.91 35.12 -13.84
C ARG A 177 3.74 35.17 -15.12
N SER A 178 3.12 35.77 -16.14
CA SER A 178 3.72 36.32 -17.34
C SER A 178 4.89 37.27 -17.05
N HIS A 179 6.07 36.91 -17.54
CA HIS A 179 7.14 37.86 -17.89
C HIS A 179 7.57 37.51 -19.32
N GLU A 180 7.28 38.40 -20.25
CA GLU A 180 7.75 38.31 -21.63
C GLU A 180 9.17 38.88 -21.73
N ALA A 181 10.09 38.15 -22.35
CA ALA A 181 11.04 38.67 -23.33
C ALA A 181 12.01 37.57 -23.81
N ALA A 182 11.84 37.18 -25.07
CA ALA A 182 12.88 36.85 -26.03
C ALA A 182 14.05 35.94 -25.59
N TYR A 183 13.86 34.62 -25.72
CA TYR A 183 14.96 33.72 -26.07
C TYR A 183 14.46 32.69 -27.09
N ARG A 184 14.85 32.85 -28.36
CA ARG A 184 14.71 31.76 -29.36
C ARG A 184 15.86 30.80 -29.12
N ALA A 185 15.55 29.57 -28.70
CA ALA A 185 16.53 28.49 -28.70
C ALA A 185 16.99 28.26 -30.14
N SER A 186 18.29 28.45 -30.38
CA SER A 186 18.96 28.05 -31.60
C SER A 186 18.78 26.55 -31.81
N GLY A 187 18.47 26.17 -33.06
CA GLY A 187 18.35 24.77 -33.46
C GLY A 187 19.61 23.99 -33.10
N PHE A 188 19.42 22.73 -32.74
CA PHE A 188 20.46 21.78 -32.36
C PHE A 188 21.51 21.67 -33.48
N ALA A 189 22.62 22.39 -33.35
CA ALA A 189 23.81 22.15 -34.16
C ALA A 189 24.45 20.85 -33.65
N GLY A 190 24.70 19.92 -34.56
CA GLY A 190 25.25 18.60 -34.25
C GLY A 190 26.51 18.66 -33.38
N PHE A 191 26.68 17.62 -32.57
CA PHE A 191 27.81 17.48 -31.65
C PHE A 191 29.15 17.41 -32.41
N ASP A 192 30.08 18.32 -32.09
CA ASP A 192 31.44 18.36 -32.61
C ASP A 192 32.44 17.83 -31.56
N PRO A 193 33.05 16.65 -31.76
CA PRO A 193 33.98 16.05 -30.80
C PRO A 193 35.28 16.86 -30.63
N ALA A 194 35.66 17.72 -31.57
CA ALA A 194 36.87 18.56 -31.46
C ALA A 194 36.72 19.69 -30.44
N ARG A 195 35.48 20.04 -30.06
CA ARG A 195 35.15 21.09 -29.09
C ARG A 195 34.72 20.55 -27.73
N SER A 196 34.80 19.22 -27.54
CA SER A 196 34.43 18.60 -26.28
C SER A 196 35.41 18.99 -25.15
N PRO A 197 34.91 19.38 -23.97
CA PRO A 197 35.74 19.67 -22.80
C PRO A 197 36.43 18.42 -22.21
N GLN A 198 36.13 17.24 -22.74
CA GLN A 198 36.73 15.95 -22.36
C GLN A 198 37.75 15.45 -23.39
N ARG A 199 38.25 16.30 -24.29
CA ARG A 199 39.27 15.90 -25.27
C ARG A 199 40.60 15.58 -24.54
N PRO A 200 41.27 14.46 -24.86
CA PRO A 200 42.61 14.17 -24.36
C PRO A 200 43.62 15.24 -24.82
N LEU A 201 44.53 15.64 -23.94
CA LEU A 201 45.66 16.49 -24.31
C LEU A 201 46.62 15.67 -25.17
N ASP A 202 46.98 16.19 -26.35
CA ASP A 202 47.94 15.54 -27.23
C ASP A 202 49.29 15.45 -26.50
N ALA A 203 49.93 14.27 -26.57
CA ALA A 203 51.18 13.94 -25.91
C ALA A 203 52.39 14.69 -26.49
#